data_AF-C7YTL5-F1
#
_entry.id   AF-C7YTL5-F1
#
_cell.length_a   1.000
_cell.length_b   1.000
_cell.length_c   1.000
_cell.angle_alpha   90.00
_cell.angle_beta   90.00
_cell.angle_gamma   90.00
#
_symmetry.space_group_name_H-M   'P 1'
#
loop_
_entity.id
_entity.type
_entity.pdbx_description
1 polymer ?
#
loop_
_entity_poly.entity_id
_entity_poly.type
_entity_poly.pdbx_seq_one_letter_code
_entity_poly.pdbx_strand_id
1 'polypeptide(L)'
;DARQDRASSPPKVPSDESGGVPNPTPQYMAQAHLEPHRLEQPRRILIVMDLNGTLLHRPNKRRPFHFVERPHAKAFMSYCLDTFHVAIWSSARPDNVSKMVDQLLTPEQRERCLLVWGRDTFGLCQADYDAKVQVYKRLTSVWSDPRIMEAHPAAQTGGKWDQTNTILVDDSLEKARSEPFNILQIPEFSGLSTEMPNVLPQVHDYLNNLAHEADISRFVRQSPFKLDPGYTLEQAPAKEKGSAKAE
;
A
#
# COMPACT_ATOMS: atom_id res chain seq x y z
N ASP A 1 20.14 29.05 18.96
CA ASP A 1 20.44 27.64 19.24
C ASP A 1 20.04 26.74 18.10
N ALA A 2 21.05 26.28 17.36
CA ALA A 2 20.90 25.32 16.29
C ALA A 2 20.43 23.98 16.88
N ARG A 3 19.15 23.64 16.66
CA ARG A 3 18.68 22.28 16.90
C ARG A 3 19.35 21.41 15.84
N GLN A 4 20.44 20.74 16.23
CA GLN A 4 20.94 19.60 15.49
C GLN A 4 19.77 18.62 15.31
N ASP A 5 19.34 18.46 14.06
CA ASP A 5 18.55 17.32 13.64
C ASP A 5 19.33 16.07 14.04
N ARG A 6 18.95 15.46 15.16
CA ARG A 6 19.44 14.14 15.53
C ARG A 6 18.98 13.21 14.44
N ALA A 7 19.87 12.88 13.51
CA ALA A 7 19.69 11.79 12.56
C ALA A 7 19.16 10.59 13.34
N SER A 8 17.90 10.22 13.08
CA SER A 8 17.24 9.23 13.92
C SER A 8 17.97 7.91 13.73
N SER A 9 18.49 7.32 14.81
CA SER A 9 19.17 6.03 14.76
C SER A 9 18.32 4.99 14.04
N PRO A 10 18.91 4.09 13.23
CA PRO A 10 18.16 3.12 12.45
C PRO A 10 17.28 2.24 13.37
N PRO A 11 16.16 1.69 12.85
CA PRO A 11 15.37 0.73 13.61
C PRO A 11 16.23 -0.48 14.03
N LYS A 12 15.96 -1.01 15.23
CA LYS A 12 16.57 -2.26 15.69
C LYS A 12 15.92 -3.46 14.97
N VAL A 13 16.64 -4.57 14.89
CA VAL A 13 16.07 -5.85 14.45
C VAL A 13 15.04 -6.33 15.50
N PRO A 14 13.86 -6.82 15.09
CA PRO A 14 12.89 -7.39 16.03
C PRO A 14 13.41 -8.70 16.65
N SER A 15 12.97 -9.01 17.86
CA SER A 15 13.30 -10.25 18.56
C SER A 15 12.66 -11.49 17.89
N ASP A 16 13.17 -12.68 18.23
CA ASP A 16 12.59 -13.94 17.78
C ASP A 16 11.15 -14.14 18.28
N GLU A 17 10.82 -13.62 19.47
CA GLU A 17 9.45 -13.62 20.01
C GLU A 17 8.49 -12.82 19.13
N SER A 18 8.98 -11.74 18.49
CA SER A 18 8.26 -10.95 17.49
C SER A 18 8.34 -11.54 16.07
N GLY A 19 8.76 -12.81 15.94
CA GLY A 19 8.91 -13.52 14.68
C GLY A 19 10.16 -13.15 13.87
N GLY A 20 11.10 -12.39 14.45
CA GLY A 20 12.40 -12.07 13.88
C GLY A 20 12.37 -11.45 12.47
N VAL A 21 13.46 -11.64 11.74
CA VAL A 21 13.60 -11.24 10.33
C VAL A 21 13.08 -12.37 9.44
N PRO A 22 11.99 -12.18 8.68
CA PRO A 22 11.48 -13.22 7.81
C PRO A 22 12.36 -13.41 6.57
N ASN A 23 12.23 -14.58 5.94
CA ASN A 23 12.76 -14.86 4.60
C ASN A 23 11.61 -15.37 3.72
N PRO A 24 11.67 -15.16 2.39
CA PRO A 24 10.73 -15.76 1.47
C PRO A 24 10.74 -17.27 1.57
N THR A 25 9.56 -17.89 1.51
CA THR A 25 9.49 -19.36 1.50
C THR A 25 10.01 -19.91 0.17
N PRO A 26 10.59 -21.12 0.14
CA PRO A 26 10.99 -21.76 -1.11
C PRO A 26 9.83 -21.89 -2.12
N GLN A 27 8.62 -22.16 -1.64
CA GLN A 27 7.41 -22.28 -2.46
C GLN A 27 7.04 -20.94 -3.10
N TYR A 28 7.07 -19.85 -2.31
CA TYR A 28 6.83 -18.50 -2.81
C TYR A 28 7.80 -18.18 -3.96
N MET A 29 9.09 -18.42 -3.72
CA MET A 29 10.14 -18.13 -4.69
C MET A 29 9.98 -18.99 -5.94
N ALA A 30 9.75 -20.30 -5.80
CA ALA A 30 9.56 -21.19 -6.94
C ALA A 30 8.39 -20.73 -7.83
N GLN A 31 7.27 -20.32 -7.24
CA GLN A 31 6.13 -19.82 -8.00
C GLN A 31 6.42 -18.47 -8.67
N ALA A 32 7.05 -17.52 -7.97
CA ALA A 32 7.37 -16.20 -8.53
C ALA A 32 8.36 -16.29 -9.70
N HIS A 33 9.20 -17.32 -9.77
CA HIS A 33 10.17 -17.53 -10.84
C HIS A 33 9.59 -18.13 -12.13
N LEU A 34 8.33 -18.55 -12.12
CA LEU A 34 7.63 -18.97 -13.33
C LEU A 34 7.39 -17.77 -14.26
N GLU A 35 7.05 -18.05 -15.52
CA GLU A 35 6.70 -17.02 -16.49
C GLU A 35 5.36 -16.35 -16.17
N PRO A 36 5.24 -15.01 -16.34
CA PRO A 36 4.00 -14.30 -16.20
C PRO A 36 3.05 -14.62 -17.35
N HIS A 37 1.75 -14.48 -17.08
CA HIS A 37 0.71 -14.68 -18.05
C HIS A 37 -0.35 -13.59 -17.88
N ARG A 38 -0.63 -12.88 -18.98
CA ARG A 38 -1.61 -11.81 -19.03
C ARG A 38 -3.00 -12.38 -19.31
N LEU A 39 -3.96 -11.93 -18.52
CA LEU A 39 -5.38 -12.21 -18.65
C LEU A 39 -6.02 -11.30 -19.70
N GLU A 40 -6.98 -11.85 -20.45
CA GLU A 40 -7.75 -11.09 -21.44
C GLU A 40 -8.62 -10.00 -20.79
N GLN A 41 -9.17 -10.28 -19.60
CA GLN A 41 -10.03 -9.37 -18.85
C GLN A 41 -9.39 -9.04 -17.49
N PRO A 42 -9.55 -7.79 -17.01
CA PRO A 42 -9.05 -7.42 -15.69
C PRO A 42 -9.88 -8.07 -14.59
N ARG A 43 -9.27 -8.26 -13.43
CA ARG A 43 -9.93 -8.75 -12.22
C ARG A 43 -9.70 -7.80 -11.05
N ARG A 44 -10.58 -7.86 -10.05
CA ARG A 44 -10.35 -7.14 -8.79
C ARG A 44 -9.23 -7.83 -8.02
N ILE A 45 -8.18 -7.09 -7.69
CA ILE A 45 -7.04 -7.54 -6.89
C ILE A 45 -7.12 -6.98 -5.46
N LEU A 46 -6.33 -7.52 -4.53
CA LEU A 46 -6.19 -7.00 -3.17
C LEU A 46 -5.00 -6.04 -3.08
N ILE A 47 -5.27 -4.80 -2.70
CA ILE A 47 -4.27 -3.79 -2.41
C ILE A 47 -4.10 -3.69 -0.89
N VAL A 48 -2.89 -3.93 -0.41
CA VAL A 48 -2.50 -3.62 0.97
C VAL A 48 -1.75 -2.29 0.95
N MET A 49 -2.30 -1.28 1.58
CA MET A 49 -1.86 0.11 1.46
C MET A 49 -1.16 0.57 2.74
N ASP A 50 0.09 1.00 2.64
CA ASP A 50 0.73 1.76 3.71
C ASP A 50 0.16 3.18 3.82
N LEU A 51 0.43 3.87 4.92
CA LEU A 51 -0.05 5.24 5.16
C LEU A 51 1.09 6.25 5.13
N ASN A 52 1.89 6.29 6.20
CA ASN A 52 2.85 7.36 6.41
C ASN A 52 4.15 7.09 5.64
N GLY A 53 4.51 8.00 4.75
CA GLY A 53 5.57 7.80 3.75
C GLY A 53 5.00 7.36 2.40
N THR A 54 3.72 6.98 2.35
CA THR A 54 3.08 6.47 1.13
C THR A 54 1.97 7.41 0.64
N LEU A 55 0.91 7.63 1.43
CA LEU A 55 -0.24 8.49 1.10
C LEU A 55 -0.21 9.85 1.80
N LEU A 56 0.58 9.98 2.86
CA LEU A 56 0.69 11.18 3.67
C LEU A 56 2.03 11.22 4.40
N HIS A 57 2.38 12.40 4.91
CA HIS A 57 3.56 12.62 5.71
C HIS A 57 3.20 13.27 7.05
N ARG A 58 3.65 12.66 8.16
CA ARG A 58 3.56 13.23 9.51
C ARG A 58 4.89 13.88 9.92
N PRO A 59 5.06 15.21 9.78
CA PRO A 59 6.30 15.89 10.13
C PRO A 59 6.60 15.81 11.63
N ASN A 60 5.56 15.72 12.46
CA ASN A 60 5.73 15.52 13.89
C ASN A 60 4.90 14.33 14.37
N LYS A 61 5.59 13.22 14.68
CA LYS A 61 4.97 11.98 15.18
C LYS A 61 4.22 12.14 16.51
N ARG A 62 4.44 13.23 17.26
CA ARG A 62 3.71 13.56 18.50
C ARG A 62 2.44 14.39 18.26
N ARG A 63 2.24 14.95 17.06
CA ARG A 63 1.05 15.73 16.68
C ARG A 63 0.25 14.96 15.61
N PRO A 64 -0.59 13.97 15.99
CA PRO A 64 -1.25 13.10 15.02
C PRO A 64 -2.20 13.81 14.06
N PHE A 65 -2.77 14.95 14.47
CA PHE A 65 -3.70 15.75 13.67
C PHE A 65 -3.04 16.61 12.58
N HIS A 66 -1.70 16.59 12.50
CA HIS A 66 -0.96 17.42 11.55
C HIS A 66 -0.18 16.49 10.62
N PHE A 67 -0.79 16.20 9.47
CA PHE A 67 -0.13 15.56 8.36
C PHE A 67 -0.36 16.33 7.08
N VAL A 68 0.57 16.16 6.15
CA VAL A 68 0.47 16.64 4.78
C VAL A 68 -0.04 15.48 3.95
N GLU A 69 -1.12 15.67 3.20
CA GLU A 69 -1.61 14.69 2.22
C GLU A 69 -0.65 14.65 1.02
N ARG A 70 -0.34 13.45 0.52
CA ARG A 70 0.39 13.32 -0.74
C ARG A 70 -0.52 13.81 -1.87
N PRO A 71 0.01 14.53 -2.89
CA PRO A 71 -0.78 14.92 -4.04
C PRO A 71 -1.59 13.74 -4.60
N HIS A 72 -2.88 13.97 -4.85
CA HIS A 72 -3.87 12.99 -5.32
C HIS A 72 -4.30 11.89 -4.34
N ALA A 73 -3.83 11.85 -3.08
CA ALA A 73 -4.10 10.74 -2.17
C ALA A 73 -5.59 10.39 -1.99
N LYS A 74 -6.46 11.40 -1.80
CA LYS A 74 -7.91 11.18 -1.66
C LYS A 74 -8.57 10.62 -2.92
N ALA A 75 -8.25 11.21 -4.07
CA ALA A 75 -8.77 10.75 -5.37
C ALA A 75 -8.30 9.32 -5.67
N PHE A 76 -7.02 9.05 -5.42
CA PHE A 76 -6.40 7.74 -5.58
C PHE A 76 -7.06 6.68 -4.68
N MET A 77 -7.28 6.98 -3.40
CA MET A 77 -7.96 6.06 -2.48
C MET A 77 -9.41 5.81 -2.87
N SER A 78 -10.15 6.85 -3.29
CA SER A 78 -11.52 6.68 -3.80
C SER A 78 -11.55 5.71 -4.98
N TYR A 79 -10.67 5.92 -5.95
CA TYR A 79 -10.54 5.02 -7.10
C TYR A 79 -10.19 3.60 -6.69
N CYS A 80 -9.20 3.42 -5.80
CA CYS A 80 -8.78 2.10 -5.35
C CYS A 80 -9.92 1.34 -4.68
N LEU A 81 -10.75 2.02 -3.87
CA LEU A 81 -11.90 1.41 -3.22
C LEU A 81 -13.00 1.01 -4.23
N ASP A 82 -13.17 1.78 -5.31
CA ASP A 82 -14.17 1.51 -6.36
C ASP A 82 -13.76 0.32 -7.26
N THR A 83 -12.47 0.23 -7.57
CA THR A 83 -11.91 -0.73 -8.54
C THR A 83 -11.36 -2.00 -7.89
N PHE A 84 -10.80 -1.92 -6.69
CA PHE A 84 -10.07 -3.02 -6.03
C PHE A 84 -10.63 -3.37 -4.65
N HIS A 85 -10.12 -4.45 -4.05
CA HIS A 85 -10.26 -4.68 -2.61
C HIS A 85 -9.11 -3.99 -1.90
N VAL A 86 -9.39 -3.26 -0.81
CA VAL A 86 -8.36 -2.44 -0.13
C VAL A 86 -8.29 -2.80 1.34
N ALA A 87 -7.08 -3.06 1.82
CA ALA A 87 -6.72 -3.13 3.23
C ALA A 87 -5.67 -2.05 3.52
N ILE A 88 -5.75 -1.42 4.70
CA ILE A 88 -4.74 -0.47 5.18
C ILE A 88 -3.89 -1.17 6.23
N TRP A 89 -2.56 -1.12 6.10
CA TRP A 89 -1.64 -1.68 7.09
C TRP A 89 -0.52 -0.69 7.37
N SER A 90 -0.50 -0.10 8.56
CA SER A 90 0.48 0.91 8.94
C SER A 90 1.35 0.47 10.12
N SER A 91 2.63 0.83 10.08
CA SER A 91 3.56 0.64 11.22
C SER A 91 3.29 1.56 12.42
N ALA A 92 2.37 2.53 12.28
CA ALA A 92 1.97 3.44 13.35
C ALA A 92 1.01 2.76 14.34
N ARG A 93 0.97 3.26 15.58
CA ARG A 93 0.02 2.77 16.60
C ARG A 93 -1.45 3.00 16.18
N PRO A 94 -2.39 2.13 16.60
CA PRO A 94 -3.81 2.19 16.22
C PRO A 94 -4.45 3.57 16.27
N ASP A 95 -4.28 4.30 17.38
CA ASP A 95 -4.86 5.64 17.53
C ASP A 95 -4.39 6.63 16.47
N ASN A 96 -3.13 6.51 16.03
CA ASN A 96 -2.61 7.35 14.95
C ASN A 96 -3.17 6.90 13.60
N VAL A 97 -3.30 5.58 13.39
CA VAL A 97 -3.87 5.02 12.17
C VAL A 97 -5.31 5.47 12.00
N SER A 98 -6.17 5.31 13.02
CA SER A 98 -7.57 5.77 12.95
C SER A 98 -7.64 7.24 12.56
N LYS A 99 -6.86 8.11 13.22
CA LYS A 99 -6.86 9.56 12.92
C LYS A 99 -6.42 9.88 11.50
N MET A 100 -5.38 9.20 11.00
CA MET A 100 -4.92 9.37 9.62
C MET A 100 -5.99 8.95 8.61
N VAL A 101 -6.62 7.81 8.86
CA VAL A 101 -7.68 7.27 8.01
C VAL A 101 -8.91 8.17 8.04
N ASP A 102 -9.33 8.65 9.21
CA ASP A 102 -10.50 9.52 9.39
C ASP A 102 -10.38 10.88 8.70
N GLN A 103 -9.16 11.36 8.49
CA GLN A 103 -8.91 12.60 7.75
C GLN A 103 -8.70 12.35 6.25
N LEU A 104 -8.22 11.16 5.86
CA LEU A 104 -7.98 10.80 4.46
C LEU A 104 -9.26 10.30 3.76
N LEU A 105 -10.11 9.56 4.48
CA LEU A 105 -11.29 8.88 3.96
C LEU A 105 -12.57 9.42 4.60
N THR A 106 -13.68 9.39 3.87
CA THR A 106 -15.00 9.54 4.48
C THR A 106 -15.37 8.31 5.32
N PRO A 107 -16.34 8.40 6.24
CA PRO A 107 -16.83 7.23 6.99
C PRO A 107 -17.22 6.06 6.08
N GLU A 108 -17.91 6.34 4.97
CA GLU A 108 -18.34 5.31 3.99
C GLU A 108 -17.15 4.67 3.29
N GLN A 109 -16.13 5.45 2.94
CA GLN A 109 -14.88 4.92 2.37
C GLN A 109 -14.10 4.07 3.38
N ARG A 110 -14.08 4.50 4.65
CA ARG A 110 -13.43 3.75 5.74
C ARG A 110 -14.10 2.39 5.95
N GLU A 111 -15.43 2.32 5.94
CA GLU A 111 -16.18 1.07 6.10
C GLU A 111 -15.90 0.06 4.97
N ARG A 112 -15.65 0.56 3.76
CA ARG A 112 -15.28 -0.24 2.58
C ARG A 112 -13.87 -0.83 2.65
N CYS A 113 -12.99 -0.31 3.51
CA CYS A 113 -11.70 -0.94 3.74
C CYS A 113 -11.91 -2.29 4.44
N LEU A 114 -11.36 -3.37 3.86
CA LEU A 114 -11.46 -4.71 4.42
C LEU A 114 -10.78 -4.80 5.79
N LEU A 115 -9.65 -4.11 5.95
CA LEU A 115 -8.91 -4.01 7.20
C LEU A 115 -8.33 -2.61 7.36
N VAL A 116 -8.19 -2.18 8.62
CA VAL A 116 -7.41 -1.01 9.01
C VAL A 116 -6.52 -1.42 10.18
N TRP A 117 -5.30 -1.82 9.85
CA TRP A 117 -4.33 -2.42 10.77
C TRP A 117 -3.24 -1.43 11.17
N GLY A 118 -2.90 -1.45 12.46
CA GLY A 118 -1.80 -0.70 13.05
C GLY A 118 -0.66 -1.58 13.52
N ARG A 119 0.25 -0.97 14.28
CA ARG A 119 1.46 -1.60 14.84
C ARG A 119 1.19 -2.85 15.68
N ASP A 120 0.04 -2.90 16.33
CA ASP A 120 -0.45 -4.00 17.19
C ASP A 120 -0.70 -5.30 16.41
N THR A 121 -0.88 -5.21 15.10
CA THR A 121 -1.14 -6.37 14.22
C THR A 121 0.12 -7.07 13.69
N PHE A 122 1.31 -6.56 14.02
CA PHE A 122 2.58 -7.13 13.55
C PHE A 122 3.05 -8.34 14.37
N GLY A 123 2.31 -8.74 15.42
CA GLY A 123 2.70 -9.84 16.31
C GLY A 123 3.95 -9.53 17.15
N LEU A 124 4.15 -8.26 17.50
CA LEU A 124 5.30 -7.83 18.31
C LEU A 124 5.09 -8.17 19.78
N CYS A 125 6.14 -8.64 20.46
CA CYS A 125 6.15 -8.67 21.92
C CYS A 125 6.08 -7.24 22.49
N GLN A 126 5.70 -7.09 23.76
CA GLN A 126 5.49 -5.76 24.35
C GLN A 126 6.73 -4.86 24.25
N ALA A 127 7.92 -5.42 24.46
CA ALA A 127 9.18 -4.68 24.37
C ALA A 127 9.43 -4.13 22.95
N ASP A 128 9.22 -4.93 21.91
CA ASP A 128 9.39 -4.52 20.52
C ASP A 128 8.26 -3.59 20.05
N TYR A 129 7.05 -3.77 20.55
CA TYR A 129 5.93 -2.87 20.32
C TYR A 129 6.23 -1.44 20.81
N ASP A 130 6.89 -1.33 21.96
CA ASP A 130 7.29 -0.05 22.57
C ASP A 130 8.62 0.52 22.06
N ALA A 131 9.44 -0.30 21.39
CA ALA A 131 10.71 0.10 20.80
C ALA A 131 10.60 0.52 19.32
N LYS A 132 11.63 1.22 18.83
CA LYS A 132 11.82 1.48 17.39
C LYS A 132 12.47 0.25 16.74
N VAL A 133 11.67 -0.77 16.41
CA VAL A 133 12.12 -1.94 15.63
C VAL A 133 11.66 -1.88 14.18
N GLN A 134 12.40 -2.54 13.29
CA GLN A 134 11.97 -2.85 11.93
C GLN A 134 10.74 -3.76 12.01
N VAL A 135 9.72 -3.42 11.23
CA VAL A 135 8.51 -4.23 11.13
C VAL A 135 8.44 -4.88 9.75
N TYR A 136 7.85 -6.06 9.69
CA TYR A 136 7.71 -6.85 8.46
C TYR A 136 6.24 -7.11 8.19
N LYS A 137 5.75 -6.67 7.04
CA LYS A 137 4.37 -6.87 6.55
C LYS A 137 4.29 -8.22 5.88
N ARG A 138 4.17 -9.27 6.69
CA ARG A 138 4.01 -10.66 6.24
C ARG A 138 2.62 -10.82 5.63
N LEU A 139 2.51 -10.86 4.30
CA LEU A 139 1.21 -10.87 3.61
C LEU A 139 0.39 -12.12 3.96
N THR A 140 1.04 -13.21 4.37
CA THR A 140 0.37 -14.39 4.93
C THR A 140 -0.55 -14.05 6.10
N SER A 141 -0.21 -13.07 6.93
CA SER A 141 -1.08 -12.61 8.03
C SER A 141 -2.37 -11.99 7.50
N VAL A 142 -2.27 -11.16 6.45
CA VAL A 142 -3.45 -10.58 5.76
C VAL A 142 -4.28 -11.68 5.12
N TRP A 143 -3.66 -12.61 4.39
CA TRP A 143 -4.36 -13.70 3.70
C TRP A 143 -5.08 -14.66 4.64
N SER A 144 -4.62 -14.77 5.89
CA SER A 144 -5.24 -15.61 6.92
C SER A 144 -6.37 -14.92 7.71
N ASP A 145 -6.60 -13.63 7.49
CA ASP A 145 -7.67 -12.92 8.19
C ASP A 145 -9.05 -13.36 7.65
N PRO A 146 -10.02 -13.74 8.52
CA PRO A 146 -11.32 -14.22 8.08
C PRO A 146 -12.08 -13.24 7.18
N ARG A 147 -12.00 -11.93 7.46
CA ARG A 147 -12.67 -10.90 6.66
C ARG A 147 -12.03 -10.76 5.29
N ILE A 148 -10.72 -10.94 5.19
CA ILE A 148 -10.01 -10.99 3.91
C ILE A 148 -10.42 -12.24 3.13
N MET A 149 -10.40 -13.41 3.77
CA MET A 149 -10.78 -14.68 3.14
C MET A 149 -12.21 -14.64 2.59
N GLU A 150 -13.17 -14.16 3.38
CA GLU A 150 -14.58 -14.05 2.97
C GLU A 150 -14.80 -13.04 1.85
N ALA A 151 -14.00 -11.95 1.81
CA ALA A 151 -14.12 -10.93 0.79
C ALA A 151 -13.65 -11.36 -0.62
N HIS A 152 -13.01 -12.53 -0.76
CA HIS A 152 -12.62 -13.02 -2.07
C HIS A 152 -13.86 -13.37 -2.92
N PRO A 153 -13.99 -12.89 -4.18
CA PRO A 153 -15.20 -13.11 -4.99
C PRO A 153 -15.57 -14.58 -5.21
N ALA A 154 -14.58 -15.48 -5.17
CA ALA A 154 -14.77 -16.92 -5.30
C ALA A 154 -14.54 -17.69 -3.99
N ALA A 155 -14.68 -17.06 -2.81
CA ALA A 155 -14.45 -17.71 -1.51
C ALA A 155 -15.27 -19.00 -1.33
N GLN A 156 -16.54 -18.99 -1.77
CA GLN A 156 -17.45 -20.14 -1.67
C GLN A 156 -17.01 -21.35 -2.52
N THR A 157 -16.18 -21.14 -3.54
CA THR A 157 -15.64 -22.20 -4.40
C THR A 157 -14.14 -22.44 -4.15
N GLY A 158 -13.60 -21.93 -3.02
CA GLY A 158 -12.23 -22.16 -2.59
C GLY A 158 -11.21 -21.14 -3.11
N GLY A 159 -11.65 -20.07 -3.78
CA GLY A 159 -10.79 -18.95 -4.14
C GLY A 159 -10.28 -18.20 -2.91
N LYS A 160 -9.07 -17.64 -2.99
CA LYS A 160 -8.40 -16.99 -1.86
C LYS A 160 -7.50 -15.86 -2.34
N TRP A 161 -7.23 -14.90 -1.45
CA TRP A 161 -6.14 -13.96 -1.63
C TRP A 161 -4.80 -14.63 -1.30
N ASP A 162 -3.82 -14.48 -2.17
CA ASP A 162 -2.47 -14.98 -2.04
C ASP A 162 -1.49 -14.16 -2.91
N GLN A 163 -0.27 -14.67 -3.12
CA GLN A 163 0.76 -14.00 -3.91
C GLN A 163 0.37 -13.72 -5.37
N THR A 164 -0.62 -14.43 -5.93
CA THR A 164 -1.02 -14.25 -7.31
C THR A 164 -1.85 -12.98 -7.50
N ASN A 165 -2.49 -12.48 -6.45
CA ASN A 165 -3.59 -11.53 -6.55
C ASN A 165 -3.57 -10.42 -5.48
N THR A 166 -2.46 -10.31 -4.75
CA THR A 166 -2.25 -9.28 -3.72
C THR A 166 -1.02 -8.43 -4.05
N ILE A 167 -1.08 -7.13 -3.81
CA ILE A 167 0.07 -6.22 -3.91
C ILE A 167 0.10 -5.26 -2.70
N LEU A 168 1.27 -5.10 -2.10
CA LEU A 168 1.57 -4.11 -1.07
C LEU A 168 2.08 -2.82 -1.73
N VAL A 169 1.47 -1.68 -1.42
CA VAL A 169 1.99 -0.36 -1.80
C VAL A 169 2.64 0.27 -0.57
N ASP A 170 3.95 0.44 -0.61
CA ASP A 170 4.76 0.88 0.53
C ASP A 170 6.02 1.63 0.07
N ASP A 171 6.55 2.52 0.89
CA ASP A 171 7.81 3.23 0.65
C ASP A 171 9.07 2.39 0.96
N SER A 172 8.92 1.30 1.72
CA SER A 172 10.02 0.50 2.25
C SER A 172 10.00 -0.94 1.74
N LEU A 173 10.95 -1.26 0.85
CA LEU A 173 11.17 -2.63 0.37
C LEU A 173 11.37 -3.64 1.51
N GLU A 174 12.11 -3.24 2.55
CA GLU A 174 12.44 -4.12 3.68
C GLU A 174 11.19 -4.60 4.43
N LYS A 175 10.09 -3.85 4.43
CA LYS A 175 8.84 -4.32 5.06
C LYS A 175 8.23 -5.51 4.32
N ALA A 176 8.48 -5.69 3.02
CA ALA A 176 7.96 -6.79 2.21
C ALA A 176 8.91 -7.99 2.12
N ARG A 177 9.87 -8.11 3.04
CA ARG A 177 10.95 -9.11 2.97
C ARG A 177 10.48 -10.56 2.79
N SER A 178 9.32 -10.93 3.33
CA SER A 178 8.73 -12.27 3.16
C SER A 178 8.15 -12.51 1.77
N GLU A 179 7.59 -11.48 1.12
CA GLU A 179 7.00 -11.55 -0.22
C GLU A 179 7.56 -10.44 -1.13
N PRO A 180 8.86 -10.50 -1.49
CA PRO A 180 9.58 -9.39 -2.13
C PRO A 180 9.10 -9.01 -3.53
N PHE A 181 8.29 -9.86 -4.18
CA PHE A 181 7.67 -9.58 -5.48
C PHE A 181 6.19 -9.23 -5.38
N ASN A 182 5.65 -9.05 -4.16
CA ASN A 182 4.31 -8.55 -3.92
C ASN A 182 4.34 -7.13 -3.33
N ILE A 183 5.34 -6.34 -3.70
CA ILE A 183 5.45 -4.94 -3.33
C ILE A 183 5.61 -4.04 -4.56
N LEU A 184 4.83 -2.97 -4.59
CA LEU A 184 5.02 -1.80 -5.43
C LEU A 184 5.70 -0.77 -4.55
N GLN A 185 7.04 -0.77 -4.58
CA GLN A 185 7.81 0.20 -3.82
C GLN A 185 7.69 1.57 -4.47
N ILE A 186 7.28 2.57 -3.69
CA ILE A 186 7.22 3.97 -4.15
C ILE A 186 8.22 4.84 -3.39
N PRO A 187 8.60 6.00 -3.93
CA PRO A 187 9.41 6.96 -3.20
C PRO A 187 8.70 7.42 -1.92
N GLU A 188 9.45 7.47 -0.80
CA GLU A 188 8.95 7.99 0.47
C GLU A 188 8.45 9.43 0.30
N PHE A 189 7.21 9.66 0.70
CA PHE A 189 6.65 10.99 0.81
C PHE A 189 7.02 11.61 2.16
N SER A 190 7.99 12.52 2.11
CA SER A 190 8.46 13.31 3.26
C SER A 190 7.90 14.74 3.27
N GLY A 191 6.84 15.00 2.51
CA GLY A 191 6.24 16.32 2.32
C GLY A 191 6.46 16.88 0.90
N LEU A 192 5.82 18.02 0.61
CA LEU A 192 5.73 18.57 -0.74
C LEU A 192 7.05 19.08 -1.32
N SER A 193 8.02 19.42 -0.47
CA SER A 193 9.29 20.02 -0.91
C SER A 193 10.18 19.07 -1.71
N THR A 194 10.02 17.77 -1.51
CA THR A 194 10.82 16.70 -2.15
C THR A 194 9.95 15.74 -2.95
N GLU A 195 8.65 16.06 -3.10
CA GLU A 195 7.72 15.19 -3.79
C GLU A 195 7.94 15.23 -5.29
N MET A 196 8.00 14.06 -5.90
CA MET A 196 8.08 13.95 -7.35
C MET A 196 6.69 14.13 -7.97
N PRO A 197 6.60 14.72 -9.17
CA PRO A 197 5.31 14.87 -9.85
C PRO A 197 4.60 13.54 -10.06
N ASN A 198 3.28 13.53 -9.85
CA ASN A 198 2.38 12.47 -10.31
C ASN A 198 2.73 11.04 -9.82
N VAL A 199 3.29 10.88 -8.62
CA VAL A 199 3.61 9.53 -8.09
C VAL A 199 2.36 8.65 -7.99
N LEU A 200 1.31 9.09 -7.30
CA LEU A 200 0.09 8.29 -7.15
C LEU A 200 -0.67 8.02 -8.47
N PRO A 201 -0.73 8.96 -9.43
CA PRO A 201 -1.17 8.65 -10.79
C PRO A 201 -0.41 7.51 -11.48
N GLN A 202 0.92 7.48 -11.39
CA GLN A 202 1.70 6.38 -11.97
C GLN A 202 1.46 5.05 -11.24
N VAL A 203 1.28 5.10 -9.92
CA VAL A 203 0.88 3.92 -9.12
C VAL A 203 -0.48 3.41 -9.59
N HIS A 204 -1.45 4.30 -9.82
CA HIS A 204 -2.76 3.95 -10.37
C HIS A 204 -2.64 3.18 -11.68
N ASP A 205 -1.83 3.64 -12.62
CA ASP A 205 -1.68 3.00 -13.94
C ASP A 205 -1.05 1.61 -13.80
N TYR A 206 -0.05 1.49 -12.93
CA TYR A 206 0.59 0.21 -12.67
C TYR A 206 -0.34 -0.79 -11.97
N LEU A 207 -1.16 -0.36 -11.00
CA LEU A 207 -2.17 -1.20 -10.35
C LEU A 207 -3.21 -1.73 -11.35
N ASN A 208 -3.63 -0.89 -12.30
CA ASN A 208 -4.53 -1.31 -13.38
C ASN A 208 -3.88 -2.33 -14.31
N ASN A 209 -2.59 -2.19 -14.61
CA ASN A 209 -1.87 -3.21 -15.36
C ASN A 209 -1.77 -4.54 -14.58
N LEU A 210 -1.53 -4.50 -13.26
CA LEU A 210 -1.53 -5.70 -12.42
C LEU A 210 -2.87 -6.44 -12.39
N ALA A 211 -3.99 -5.73 -12.57
CA ALA A 211 -5.32 -6.34 -12.66
C ALA A 211 -5.46 -7.28 -13.87
N HIS A 212 -4.59 -7.14 -14.88
CA HIS A 212 -4.50 -8.04 -16.04
C HIS A 212 -3.50 -9.18 -15.86
N GLU A 213 -2.85 -9.34 -14.70
CA GLU A 213 -1.86 -10.40 -14.49
C GLU A 213 -2.48 -11.61 -13.78
N ALA A 214 -2.24 -12.81 -14.30
CA ALA A 214 -2.68 -14.06 -13.69
C ALA A 214 -1.96 -14.32 -12.37
N ASP A 215 -0.70 -13.90 -12.26
CA ASP A 215 0.12 -13.97 -11.06
C ASP A 215 0.97 -12.70 -10.92
N ILE A 216 0.55 -11.82 -10.01
CA ILE A 216 1.21 -10.53 -9.73
C ILE A 216 2.68 -10.73 -9.38
N SER A 217 3.02 -11.73 -8.57
CA SER A 217 4.39 -11.94 -8.09
C SER A 217 5.38 -12.23 -9.24
N ARG A 218 4.91 -12.93 -10.28
CA ARG A 218 5.74 -13.22 -11.47
C ARG A 218 5.97 -11.96 -12.30
N PHE A 219 4.90 -11.20 -12.54
CA PHE A 219 4.98 -9.98 -13.33
C PHE A 219 5.85 -8.93 -12.66
N VAL A 220 5.63 -8.65 -11.37
CA VAL A 220 6.41 -7.65 -10.61
C VAL A 220 7.89 -8.04 -10.52
N ARG A 221 8.22 -9.33 -10.41
CA ARG A 221 9.61 -9.80 -10.47
C ARG A 221 10.29 -9.42 -11.78
N GLN A 222 9.63 -9.63 -12.91
CA GLN A 222 10.21 -9.38 -14.24
C GLN A 222 10.17 -7.90 -14.62
N SER A 223 9.09 -7.21 -14.27
CA SER A 223 8.78 -5.83 -14.68
C SER A 223 8.45 -4.97 -13.47
N PRO A 224 9.39 -4.76 -12.52
CA PRO A 224 9.11 -4.02 -11.31
C PRO A 224 8.72 -2.57 -11.63
N PHE A 225 7.85 -1.99 -10.79
CA PHE A 225 7.47 -0.58 -10.90
C PHE A 225 8.70 0.33 -10.90
N LYS A 226 8.72 1.27 -11.84
CA LYS A 226 9.73 2.32 -11.93
C LYS A 226 8.99 3.62 -12.15
N LEU A 227 9.30 4.60 -11.31
CA LEU A 227 8.77 5.94 -11.52
C LEU A 227 9.38 6.54 -12.79
N ASP A 228 8.54 7.07 -13.66
CA ASP A 228 8.91 7.86 -14.81
C ASP A 228 8.87 9.36 -14.45
N PRO A 229 10.03 10.05 -14.40
CA PRO A 229 10.08 11.49 -14.18
C PRO A 229 9.43 12.31 -15.31
N GLY A 230 9.28 11.72 -16.50
CA GLY A 230 8.65 12.34 -17.67
C GLY A 230 7.14 12.19 -17.71
N TYR A 231 6.52 11.50 -16.74
CA TYR A 231 5.08 11.24 -16.74
C TYR A 231 4.26 12.54 -16.65
N THR A 232 3.39 12.72 -17.63
CA THR A 232 2.40 13.80 -17.65
C THR A 232 1.00 13.23 -17.47
N LEU A 233 0.23 13.81 -16.55
CA LEU A 233 -1.20 13.55 -16.48
C LEU A 233 -1.87 14.04 -17.77
N GLU A 234 -2.54 13.14 -18.47
CA GLU A 234 -3.42 13.53 -19.57
C GLU A 234 -4.51 14.47 -19.03
N GLN A 235 -4.66 15.65 -19.64
CA GLN A 235 -5.76 16.53 -19.30
C GLN A 235 -7.04 15.90 -19.82
N ALA A 236 -8.04 15.73 -18.95
CA ALA A 236 -9.36 15.33 -19.39
C ALA A 236 -9.83 16.30 -20.48
N PRO A 237 -10.38 15.81 -21.61
CA PRO A 237 -10.81 16.68 -22.70
C PRO A 237 -11.77 17.73 -22.14
N ALA A 238 -11.51 19.01 -22.47
CA ALA A 238 -12.35 20.10 -22.03
C ALA A 238 -13.80 19.80 -22.43
N LYS A 239 -14.70 19.74 -21.45
CA LYS A 239 -16.14 19.64 -21.73
C LYS A 239 -16.49 20.81 -22.65
N GLU A 240 -16.85 20.51 -23.90
CA GLU A 240 -17.38 21.50 -24.82
C GLU A 240 -18.50 22.24 -24.10
N LYS A 241 -18.34 23.57 -23.95
CA LYS A 241 -19.42 24.42 -23.47
C LYS A 241 -20.52 24.32 -24.51
N GLY A 242 -21.53 23.48 -24.23
CA GLY A 242 -22.75 23.42 -25.00
C GLY A 242 -23.27 24.84 -25.18
N SER A 243 -23.26 25.30 -26.43
CA SER A 243 -23.89 26.53 -26.85
C SER A 243 -25.37 26.43 -26.52
N ALA A 244 -25.80 27.10 -25.45
CA ALA A 244 -27.20 27.43 -25.28
C ALA A 244 -27.59 28.37 -26.42
N LYS A 245 -28.16 27.82 -27.49
CA LYS A 245 -28.99 28.61 -28.40
C LYS A 245 -30.30 28.84 -27.67
N ALA A 246 -30.57 30.11 -27.38
CA ALA A 246 -31.89 30.58 -27.06
C ALA A 246 -32.77 30.47 -28.30
N GLU A 247 -33.94 29.86 -28.13
CA GLU A 247 -35.13 30.09 -28.94
C GLU A 247 -36.33 30.10 -28.01
#